data_AF-A0A9D8KXN2-F1
#
_entry.id   AF-A0A9D8KXN2-F1
#
_cell.length_a   1.000
_cell.length_b   1.000
_cell.length_c   1.000
_cell.angle_alpha   90.00
_cell.angle_beta   90.00
_cell.angle_gamma   90.00
#
_symmetry.space_group_name_H-M   'P 1'
#
loop_
_entity.id
_entity.type
_entity.pdbx_description
1 polymer ?
#
loop_
_entity_poly.entity_id
_entity_poly.type
_entity_poly.pdbx_seq_one_letter_code
_entity_poly.pdbx_strand_id
1 'polypeptide(L)'
;MHASRSRGAGLEFAQYRAYEPGDEPRQIDWKLYARSDRFFVRESERESPLTVWLLLDTTASMAQADRARNDWTRLHGACALAACVAELALQQGDGFGLIAIGGDGVRRLPAGHGLRQRDRLHLQLHALRAHGRWPPRERLAPVWERIAGNDLVVMIGDGFDDDAIALAERLARAGRDVVHLQLLTAEERDFPFRDGHRFRDPETGDELLGDGAVVRAGYLARFAEARRTLDARLQAAGIRHDTGFLDEAIDARREKLGEDLRGLGSADTSDLMDGGQAKQQALETLGNDAGSAPGDIWDAATRKEAEAAGIALPEQKGSGPISAARKAGGAGLERAQQLVA
;
A
#
# COMPACT_ATOMS: atom_id res chain seq x y z
N MET A 1 9.54 -36.91 -38.40
CA MET A 1 8.36 -37.80 -38.42
C MET A 1 8.32 -38.62 -37.14
N HIS A 2 7.17 -38.58 -36.44
CA HIS A 2 6.72 -39.38 -35.28
C HIS A 2 7.54 -39.32 -33.98
N ALA A 3 6.98 -39.21 -32.76
CA ALA A 3 5.64 -38.90 -32.25
C ALA A 3 5.75 -38.66 -30.73
N SER A 4 5.03 -37.63 -30.23
CA SER A 4 4.31 -37.53 -28.95
C SER A 4 4.70 -38.44 -27.76
N ARG A 5 4.80 -37.83 -26.55
CA ARG A 5 3.92 -38.19 -25.41
C ARG A 5 4.02 -37.18 -24.25
N SER A 6 2.87 -36.58 -23.95
CA SER A 6 2.60 -35.82 -22.73
C SER A 6 2.74 -36.69 -21.48
N ARG A 7 3.30 -36.10 -20.41
CA ARG A 7 3.21 -36.40 -18.96
C ARG A 7 4.15 -35.39 -18.27
N GLY A 8 3.78 -34.58 -17.29
CA GLY A 8 2.54 -34.47 -16.54
C GLY A 8 2.52 -33.16 -15.74
N ALA A 9 1.35 -32.90 -15.18
CA ALA A 9 1.05 -31.78 -14.29
C ALA A 9 1.91 -31.81 -13.01
N GLY A 10 2.30 -30.62 -12.56
CA GLY A 10 2.70 -30.29 -11.19
C GLY A 10 4.04 -30.88 -10.75
N LEU A 11 5.04 -30.02 -10.58
CA LEU A 11 5.84 -29.94 -9.35
C LEU A 11 6.81 -28.77 -9.51
N GLU A 12 6.90 -27.97 -8.45
CA GLU A 12 7.85 -26.89 -8.24
C GLU A 12 9.27 -27.29 -8.68
N PHE A 13 9.99 -26.36 -9.30
CA PHE A 13 11.39 -26.53 -9.74
C PHE A 13 12.31 -26.67 -8.52
N ALA A 14 12.28 -27.82 -7.86
CA ALA A 14 13.33 -28.18 -6.92
C ALA A 14 14.58 -28.54 -7.74
N GLN A 15 15.62 -27.72 -7.65
CA GLN A 15 16.92 -28.10 -8.17
C GLN A 15 17.45 -29.26 -7.31
N TYR A 16 18.11 -30.22 -7.94
CA TYR A 16 18.72 -31.35 -7.24
C TYR A 16 20.22 -31.23 -7.41
N ARG A 17 20.96 -31.25 -6.30
CA ARG A 17 22.42 -31.36 -6.34
C ARG A 17 22.89 -32.69 -5.77
N ALA A 18 24.10 -33.08 -6.15
CA ALA A 18 24.73 -34.26 -5.57
C ALA A 18 24.95 -34.03 -4.07
N TYR A 19 24.71 -35.08 -3.28
CA TYR A 19 25.03 -35.09 -1.85
C TYR A 19 26.53 -34.89 -1.65
N GLU A 20 26.87 -33.99 -0.74
CA GLU A 20 28.23 -33.74 -0.29
C GLU A 20 28.39 -34.09 1.20
N PRO A 21 29.58 -34.55 1.63
CA PRO A 21 29.86 -34.78 3.04
C PRO A 21 29.66 -33.50 3.85
N GLY A 22 28.63 -33.48 4.70
CA GLY A 22 28.18 -32.30 5.46
C GLY A 22 26.68 -32.07 5.34
N ASP A 23 26.06 -32.60 4.29
CA ASP A 23 24.61 -32.52 4.09
C ASP A 23 23.84 -33.40 5.07
N GLU A 24 22.70 -32.90 5.52
CA GLU A 24 21.82 -33.64 6.42
C GLU A 24 21.19 -34.85 5.68
N PRO A 25 21.40 -36.10 6.14
CA PRO A 25 20.91 -37.30 5.45
C PRO A 25 19.38 -37.36 5.28
N ARG A 26 18.63 -36.56 6.04
CA ARG A 26 17.16 -36.46 5.93
C ARG A 26 16.70 -35.72 4.67
N GLN A 27 17.58 -34.93 4.04
CA GLN A 27 17.28 -34.18 2.83
C GLN A 27 17.54 -34.99 1.54
N ILE A 28 18.04 -36.22 1.68
CA ILE A 28 18.25 -37.15 0.56
C ILE A 28 16.89 -37.58 -0.01
N ASP A 29 16.74 -37.41 -1.32
CA ASP A 29 15.57 -37.95 -2.03
C ASP A 29 15.78 -39.45 -2.30
N TRP A 30 15.24 -40.28 -1.40
CA TRP A 30 15.33 -41.74 -1.50
C TRP A 30 14.64 -42.30 -2.76
N LYS A 31 13.65 -41.60 -3.34
CA LYS A 31 12.99 -42.02 -4.58
C LYS A 31 13.86 -41.77 -5.80
N LEU A 32 14.58 -40.65 -5.83
CA LEU A 32 15.55 -40.34 -6.87
C LEU A 32 16.79 -41.24 -6.76
N TYR A 33 17.24 -41.53 -5.53
CA TYR A 33 18.28 -42.51 -5.26
C TYR A 33 17.95 -43.88 -5.86
N ALA A 34 16.75 -44.40 -5.62
CA ALA A 34 16.31 -45.70 -6.12
C ALA A 34 16.31 -45.83 -7.66
N ARG A 35 16.37 -44.71 -8.40
CA ARG A 35 16.37 -44.68 -9.87
C ARG A 35 17.73 -44.35 -10.48
N SER A 36 18.59 -43.65 -9.73
CA SER A 36 19.84 -43.09 -10.23
C SER A 36 21.09 -43.69 -9.59
N ASP A 37 20.92 -44.46 -8.51
CA ASP A 37 22.00 -45.05 -7.68
C ASP A 37 23.02 -44.00 -7.20
N ARG A 38 22.56 -42.75 -7.08
CA ARG A 38 23.34 -41.59 -6.65
C ARG A 38 22.55 -40.81 -5.61
N PHE A 39 23.25 -40.32 -4.60
CA PHE A 39 22.65 -39.50 -3.55
C PHE A 39 22.44 -38.09 -4.08
N PHE A 40 21.19 -37.67 -4.14
CA PHE A 40 20.79 -36.32 -4.47
C PHE A 40 20.08 -35.68 -3.28
N VAL A 41 20.45 -34.45 -2.99
CA VAL A 41 19.77 -33.60 -2.01
C VAL A 41 18.82 -32.69 -2.79
N ARG A 42 17.58 -32.61 -2.32
CA ARG A 42 16.61 -31.69 -2.90
C ARG A 42 16.93 -30.28 -2.41
N GLU A 43 17.49 -29.44 -3.27
CA GLU A 43 17.56 -28.01 -3.02
C GLU A 43 16.16 -27.45 -3.22
N SER A 44 15.43 -27.31 -2.11
CA SER A 44 14.35 -26.34 -2.08
C SER A 44 15.00 -24.97 -1.97
N GLU A 45 14.81 -24.13 -2.97
CA GLU A 45 14.98 -22.68 -2.87
C GLU A 45 13.96 -22.21 -1.82
N ARG A 46 14.33 -22.33 -0.54
CA ARG A 46 13.56 -21.74 0.55
C ARG A 46 14.14 -20.36 0.77
N GLU A 47 13.70 -19.41 -0.05
CA GLU A 47 13.54 -18.07 0.50
C GLU A 47 12.60 -18.20 1.70
N SER A 48 13.04 -17.69 2.86
CA SER A 48 12.15 -17.60 4.02
C SER A 48 10.90 -16.84 3.58
N PRO A 49 9.68 -17.37 3.79
CA PRO A 49 8.47 -16.70 3.30
C PRO A 49 8.37 -15.33 3.98
N LEU A 50 8.48 -14.27 3.18
CA LEU A 50 8.26 -12.91 3.65
C LEU A 50 6.77 -12.80 4.00
N THR A 51 6.46 -12.06 5.07
CA THR A 51 5.08 -11.69 5.37
C THR A 51 4.92 -10.20 5.23
N VAL A 52 3.96 -9.79 4.40
CA VAL A 52 3.60 -8.40 4.14
C VAL A 52 2.41 -7.99 5.01
N TRP A 53 2.63 -7.00 5.88
CA TRP A 53 1.59 -6.38 6.69
C TRP A 53 1.16 -5.05 6.09
N LEU A 54 -0.11 -4.98 5.67
CA LEU A 54 -0.75 -3.77 5.19
C LEU A 54 -1.30 -3.00 6.39
N LEU A 55 -0.69 -1.88 6.75
CA LEU A 55 -1.17 -0.96 7.78
C LEU A 55 -1.92 0.19 7.12
N LEU A 56 -3.25 0.23 7.24
CA LEU A 56 -4.08 1.25 6.61
C LEU A 56 -4.60 2.25 7.63
N ASP A 57 -4.41 3.53 7.35
CA ASP A 57 -5.11 4.62 8.02
C ASP A 57 -6.59 4.64 7.59
N THR A 58 -7.49 4.66 8.57
CA THR A 58 -8.95 4.80 8.38
C THR A 58 -9.53 5.91 9.25
N THR A 59 -8.73 6.92 9.60
CA THR A 59 -9.18 8.14 10.28
C THR A 59 -10.10 8.99 9.38
N ALA A 60 -10.74 10.01 9.95
CA ALA A 60 -11.67 10.87 9.22
C ALA A 60 -11.04 11.61 8.05
N SER A 61 -9.74 11.91 8.10
CA SER A 61 -9.03 12.56 7.00
C SER A 61 -9.07 11.72 5.73
N MET A 62 -9.00 10.40 5.85
CA MET A 62 -9.01 9.46 4.73
C MET A 62 -10.34 9.44 3.95
N ALA A 63 -11.38 10.12 4.45
CA ALA A 63 -12.64 10.35 3.73
C ALA A 63 -12.54 11.49 2.71
N GLN A 64 -11.45 12.27 2.71
CA GLN A 64 -11.24 13.36 1.76
C GLN A 64 -11.07 12.83 0.33
N ALA A 65 -11.65 13.53 -0.64
CA ALA A 65 -11.55 13.26 -2.07
C ALA A 65 -11.13 14.53 -2.82
N ASP A 66 -10.63 14.36 -4.04
CA ASP A 66 -10.44 15.49 -4.97
C ASP A 66 -11.80 16.07 -5.36
N ARG A 67 -11.88 17.39 -5.53
CA ARG A 67 -13.12 18.06 -5.95
C ARG A 67 -13.58 17.60 -7.34
N ALA A 68 -12.62 17.27 -8.21
CA ALA A 68 -12.90 16.76 -9.54
C ALA A 68 -13.50 15.35 -9.52
N ARG A 69 -13.29 14.59 -8.45
CA ARG A 69 -13.71 13.19 -8.30
C ARG A 69 -14.14 12.89 -6.86
N ASN A 70 -15.30 13.42 -6.49
CA ASN A 70 -15.80 13.40 -5.10
C ASN A 70 -16.24 12.01 -4.60
N ASP A 71 -16.42 11.05 -5.51
CA ASP A 71 -16.74 9.65 -5.23
C ASP A 71 -15.50 8.82 -4.87
N TRP A 72 -14.30 9.35 -5.12
CA TRP A 72 -13.03 8.66 -4.91
C TRP A 72 -12.19 9.32 -3.82
N THR A 73 -12.26 8.75 -2.62
CA THR A 73 -11.54 9.25 -1.44
C THR A 73 -10.13 8.69 -1.31
N ARG A 74 -9.32 9.28 -0.42
CA ARG A 74 -8.01 8.75 -0.02
C ARG A 74 -8.09 7.31 0.47
N LEU A 75 -9.14 6.93 1.21
CA LEU A 75 -9.36 5.54 1.62
C LEU A 75 -9.55 4.60 0.43
N HIS A 76 -10.26 5.02 -0.62
CA HIS A 76 -10.40 4.20 -1.84
C HIS A 76 -9.04 3.98 -2.51
N GLY A 77 -8.24 5.04 -2.64
CA GLY A 77 -6.86 4.95 -3.12
C GLY A 77 -5.99 4.03 -2.26
N ALA A 78 -6.10 4.14 -0.93
CA ALA A 78 -5.34 3.32 0.01
C ALA A 78 -5.71 1.83 -0.09
N CYS A 79 -7.01 1.53 -0.18
CA CYS A 79 -7.51 0.17 -0.41
C CYS A 79 -7.05 -0.41 -1.76
N ALA A 80 -7.03 0.40 -2.81
CA ALA A 80 -6.54 -0.04 -4.12
C ALA A 80 -5.03 -0.35 -4.09
N LEU A 81 -4.22 0.48 -3.45
CA LEU A 81 -2.79 0.21 -3.25
C LEU A 81 -2.56 -1.05 -2.40
N ALA A 82 -3.31 -1.19 -1.31
CA ALA A 82 -3.25 -2.37 -0.45
C ALA A 82 -3.57 -3.65 -1.21
N ALA A 83 -4.59 -3.63 -2.07
CA ALA A 83 -4.92 -4.73 -2.95
C ALA A 83 -3.80 -5.04 -3.95
N CYS A 84 -3.19 -4.02 -4.57
CA CYS A 84 -2.07 -4.21 -5.49
C CYS A 84 -0.86 -4.87 -4.80
N VAL A 85 -0.50 -4.41 -3.60
CA VAL A 85 0.59 -5.00 -2.82
C VAL A 85 0.29 -6.45 -2.45
N ALA A 86 -0.95 -6.75 -2.06
CA ALA A 86 -1.36 -8.12 -1.77
C ALA A 86 -1.32 -9.04 -3.01
N GLU A 87 -1.66 -8.53 -4.20
CA GLU A 87 -1.51 -9.28 -5.45
C GLU A 87 -0.04 -9.57 -5.76
N LEU A 88 0.87 -8.63 -5.51
CA LEU A 88 2.31 -8.86 -5.68
C LEU A 88 2.81 -9.94 -4.71
N ALA A 89 2.45 -9.83 -3.42
CA ALA A 89 2.79 -10.84 -2.42
C ALA A 89 2.22 -12.22 -2.80
N LEU A 90 0.98 -12.27 -3.30
CA LEU A 90 0.35 -13.49 -3.78
C LEU A 90 1.11 -14.11 -4.97
N GLN A 91 1.56 -13.31 -5.93
CA GLN A 91 2.35 -13.76 -7.08
C GLN A 91 3.72 -14.31 -6.67
N GLN A 92 4.31 -13.76 -5.61
CA GLN A 92 5.58 -14.20 -5.02
C GLN A 92 5.41 -15.40 -4.08
N GLY A 93 4.18 -15.76 -3.71
CA GLY A 93 3.89 -16.84 -2.75
C GLY A 93 3.98 -16.41 -1.27
N ASP A 94 4.21 -15.12 -1.02
CA ASP A 94 4.37 -14.54 0.30
C ASP A 94 3.06 -14.48 1.09
N GLY A 95 3.21 -14.40 2.42
CA GLY A 95 2.08 -14.21 3.32
C GLY A 95 1.66 -12.75 3.33
N PHE A 96 0.36 -12.46 3.48
CA PHE A 96 -0.09 -11.09 3.67
C PHE A 96 -1.27 -10.94 4.63
N GLY A 97 -1.25 -9.86 5.40
CA GLY A 97 -2.25 -9.51 6.42
C GLY A 97 -2.62 -8.03 6.38
N LEU A 98 -3.70 -7.66 7.07
CA LEU A 98 -4.21 -6.29 7.14
C LEU A 98 -4.38 -5.85 8.59
N ILE A 99 -3.98 -4.63 8.87
CA ILE A 99 -4.25 -3.90 10.11
C ILE A 99 -4.78 -2.52 9.71
N ALA A 100 -6.07 -2.27 9.94
CA ALA A 100 -6.69 -0.97 9.70
C ALA A 100 -6.86 -0.22 11.03
N ILE A 101 -6.47 1.06 11.06
CA ILE A 101 -6.33 1.86 12.27
C ILE A 101 -7.09 3.18 12.09
N GLY A 102 -8.06 3.48 12.96
CA GLY A 102 -8.81 4.74 12.94
C GLY A 102 -9.84 4.83 14.06
N GLY A 103 -11.00 5.44 13.80
CA GLY A 103 -12.05 5.67 14.80
C GLY A 103 -12.56 4.40 15.49
N ASP A 104 -12.64 3.27 14.77
CA ASP A 104 -13.03 1.97 15.32
C ASP A 104 -11.92 1.30 16.17
N GLY A 105 -10.75 1.92 16.28
CA GLY A 105 -9.55 1.33 16.85
C GLY A 105 -8.79 0.49 15.81
N VAL A 106 -8.36 -0.71 16.22
CA VAL A 106 -7.54 -1.61 15.39
C VAL A 106 -8.41 -2.77 14.88
N ARG A 107 -8.69 -2.78 13.57
CA ARG A 107 -9.29 -3.92 12.86
C ARG A 107 -8.19 -4.75 12.20
N ARG A 108 -8.35 -6.07 12.19
CA ARG A 108 -7.29 -6.98 11.74
C ARG A 108 -7.78 -8.14 10.89
N LEU A 109 -6.99 -8.47 9.89
CA LEU A 109 -6.98 -9.75 9.21
C LEU A 109 -5.60 -10.39 9.44
N PRO A 110 -5.51 -11.51 10.17
CA PRO A 110 -4.25 -12.22 10.34
C PRO A 110 -3.61 -12.56 8.99
N ALA A 111 -2.28 -12.58 8.94
CA ALA A 111 -1.55 -13.00 7.75
C ALA A 111 -1.92 -14.43 7.34
N GLY A 112 -1.99 -14.65 6.04
CA GLY A 112 -2.24 -15.94 5.42
C GLY A 112 -1.74 -15.95 3.98
N HIS A 113 -1.97 -17.04 3.27
CA HIS A 113 -1.47 -17.22 1.90
C HIS A 113 -2.59 -17.61 0.92
N GLY A 114 -2.32 -17.41 -0.36
CA GLY A 114 -3.14 -17.91 -1.46
C GLY A 114 -4.44 -17.15 -1.70
N LEU A 115 -5.19 -17.62 -2.71
CA LEU A 115 -6.40 -16.94 -3.22
C LEU A 115 -7.49 -16.73 -2.17
N ARG A 116 -7.66 -17.68 -1.24
CA ARG A 116 -8.65 -17.53 -0.15
C ARG A 116 -8.30 -16.38 0.78
N GLN A 117 -7.02 -16.14 1.04
CA GLN A 117 -6.59 -15.01 1.85
C GLN A 117 -6.84 -13.70 1.10
N ARG A 118 -6.55 -13.67 -0.21
CA ARG A 118 -6.84 -12.52 -1.08
C ARG A 118 -8.33 -12.15 -1.02
N ASP A 119 -9.21 -13.12 -1.20
CA ASP A 119 -10.66 -12.85 -1.19
C ASP A 119 -11.13 -12.31 0.18
N ARG A 120 -10.57 -12.83 1.29
CA ARG A 120 -10.81 -12.31 2.64
C ARG A 120 -10.30 -10.88 2.80
N LEU A 121 -9.14 -10.56 2.25
CA LEU A 121 -8.58 -9.22 2.26
C LEU A 121 -9.52 -8.24 1.52
N HIS A 122 -9.93 -8.56 0.29
CA HIS A 122 -10.85 -7.69 -0.46
C HIS A 122 -12.16 -7.43 0.28
N LEU A 123 -12.74 -8.45 0.91
CA LEU A 123 -13.94 -8.29 1.73
C LEU A 123 -13.70 -7.34 2.92
N GLN A 124 -12.53 -7.41 3.56
CA GLN A 124 -12.18 -6.49 4.65
C GLN A 124 -11.99 -5.06 4.15
N LEU A 125 -11.25 -4.88 3.04
CA LEU A 125 -11.00 -3.58 2.42
C LEU A 125 -12.32 -2.88 2.03
N HIS A 126 -13.25 -3.62 1.42
CA HIS A 126 -14.58 -3.09 1.06
C HIS A 126 -15.42 -2.66 2.28
N ALA A 127 -15.20 -3.29 3.43
CA ALA A 127 -15.88 -2.98 4.68
C ALA A 127 -15.21 -1.86 5.50
N LEU A 128 -14.11 -1.27 5.04
CA LEU A 128 -13.45 -0.16 5.74
C LEU A 128 -14.24 1.14 5.55
N ARG A 129 -14.25 1.98 6.58
CA ARG A 129 -14.86 3.31 6.56
C ARG A 129 -13.90 4.27 7.24
N ALA A 130 -13.74 5.45 6.64
CA ALA A 130 -12.88 6.50 7.17
C ALA A 130 -13.67 7.36 8.17
N HIS A 131 -13.30 7.30 9.45
CA HIS A 131 -13.93 8.10 10.49
C HIS A 131 -13.08 8.16 11.77
N GLY A 132 -13.44 9.08 12.67
CA GLY A 132 -12.75 9.27 13.93
C GLY A 132 -11.30 9.75 13.79
N ARG A 133 -10.49 9.51 14.81
CA ARG A 133 -9.09 9.96 14.89
C ARG A 133 -8.16 8.78 15.09
N TRP A 134 -6.86 9.02 14.94
CA TRP A 134 -5.86 8.03 15.27
C TRP A 134 -5.99 7.64 16.75
N PRO A 135 -6.06 6.35 17.09
CA PRO A 135 -6.27 5.92 18.45
C PRO A 135 -4.99 6.13 19.28
N PRO A 136 -5.12 6.39 20.59
CA PRO A 136 -3.97 6.58 21.45
C PRO A 136 -3.13 5.30 21.55
N ARG A 137 -1.83 5.48 21.84
CA ARG A 137 -0.80 4.44 21.89
C ARG A 137 -1.23 3.15 22.60
N GLU A 138 -1.97 3.24 23.69
CA GLU A 138 -2.40 2.10 24.51
C GLU A 138 -3.28 1.12 23.72
N ARG A 139 -4.03 1.63 22.74
CA ARG A 139 -4.90 0.83 21.86
C ARG A 139 -4.16 0.23 20.67
N LEU A 140 -2.88 0.59 20.46
CA LEU A 140 -2.02 0.10 19.38
C LEU A 140 -1.19 -1.13 19.77
N ALA A 141 -1.28 -1.60 21.04
CA ALA A 141 -0.61 -2.81 21.48
C ALA A 141 -0.83 -4.03 20.55
N PRO A 142 -2.03 -4.29 19.98
CA PRO A 142 -2.27 -5.44 19.11
C PRO A 142 -1.47 -5.45 17.81
N VAL A 143 -0.94 -4.29 17.37
CA VAL A 143 -0.10 -4.20 16.17
C VAL A 143 1.24 -4.91 16.38
N TRP A 144 1.79 -4.82 17.59
CA TRP A 144 3.11 -5.33 17.94
C TRP A 144 3.19 -6.85 18.04
N GLU A 145 2.13 -7.47 18.54
CA GLU A 145 2.11 -8.91 18.86
C GLU A 145 2.12 -9.80 17.63
N ARG A 146 1.94 -9.23 16.43
CA ARG A 146 1.62 -9.99 15.22
C ARG A 146 2.62 -9.82 14.09
N ILE A 147 3.31 -8.68 14.04
CA ILE A 147 4.31 -8.40 13.02
C ILE A 147 5.64 -8.94 13.53
N ALA A 148 6.20 -9.94 12.87
CA ALA A 148 7.48 -10.52 13.24
C ALA A 148 8.63 -9.55 12.95
N GLY A 149 9.83 -9.87 13.44
CA GLY A 149 11.01 -9.00 13.33
C GLY A 149 11.45 -8.71 11.90
N ASN A 150 11.22 -9.63 10.96
CA ASN A 150 11.69 -9.54 9.57
C ASN A 150 10.53 -9.38 8.56
N ASP A 151 9.33 -9.03 9.05
CA ASP A 151 8.18 -8.81 8.17
C ASP A 151 8.32 -7.45 7.46
N LEU A 152 7.79 -7.38 6.24
CA LEU A 152 7.61 -6.14 5.52
C LEU A 152 6.32 -5.47 6.00
N VAL A 153 6.41 -4.21 6.41
CA VAL A 153 5.26 -3.38 6.77
C VAL A 153 5.06 -2.30 5.73
N VAL A 154 3.92 -2.33 5.04
CA VAL A 154 3.50 -1.28 4.12
C VAL A 154 2.41 -0.46 4.79
N MET A 155 2.78 0.73 5.26
CA MET A 155 1.87 1.68 5.89
C MET A 155 1.33 2.66 4.84
N ILE A 156 0.01 2.82 4.78
CA ILE A 156 -0.69 3.62 3.77
C ILE A 156 -1.62 4.60 4.48
N GLY A 157 -1.42 5.90 4.25
CA GLY A 157 -2.20 6.97 4.90
C GLY A 157 -1.84 8.35 4.37
N ASP A 158 -2.32 9.41 5.02
CA ASP A 158 -1.94 10.79 4.64
C ASP A 158 -0.68 11.31 5.35
N GLY A 159 -0.19 10.60 6.36
CA GLY A 159 1.04 10.95 7.08
C GLY A 159 0.95 12.22 7.93
N PHE A 160 -0.26 12.73 8.20
CA PHE A 160 -0.44 13.95 9.01
C PHE A 160 -0.50 13.69 10.51
N ASP A 161 -0.74 12.44 10.93
CA ASP A 161 -0.80 12.09 12.34
C ASP A 161 0.58 11.68 12.88
N ASP A 162 1.09 12.44 13.86
CA ASP A 162 2.41 12.21 14.45
C ASP A 162 2.51 10.87 15.18
N ASP A 163 1.41 10.37 15.77
CA ASP A 163 1.38 9.08 16.45
C ASP A 163 1.44 7.92 15.45
N ALA A 164 0.89 8.13 14.24
CA ALA A 164 1.00 7.19 13.14
C ALA A 164 2.46 7.08 12.66
N ILE A 165 3.14 8.22 12.47
CA ILE A 165 4.56 8.23 12.11
C ILE A 165 5.43 7.64 13.23
N ALA A 166 5.13 7.93 14.49
CA ALA A 166 5.83 7.35 15.63
C ALA A 166 5.68 5.82 15.71
N LEU A 167 4.53 5.28 15.28
CA LEU A 167 4.33 3.83 15.14
C LEU A 167 5.27 3.26 14.07
N ALA A 168 5.34 3.89 12.90
CA ALA A 168 6.24 3.47 11.81
C ALA A 168 7.71 3.46 12.25
N GLU A 169 8.17 4.55 12.87
CA GLU A 169 9.54 4.67 13.42
C GLU A 169 9.85 3.58 14.45
N ARG A 170 8.86 3.26 15.28
CA ARG A 170 9.02 2.20 16.27
C ARG A 170 9.14 0.84 15.58
N LEU A 171 8.37 0.58 14.52
CA LEU A 171 8.38 -0.70 13.80
C LEU A 171 9.74 -0.91 13.13
N ALA A 172 10.26 0.13 12.47
CA ALA A 172 11.58 0.15 11.87
C ALA A 172 12.69 -0.09 12.90
N ARG A 173 12.68 0.65 14.03
CA ARG A 173 13.66 0.44 15.13
C ARG A 173 13.61 -0.95 15.75
N ALA A 174 12.49 -1.64 15.62
CA ALA A 174 12.31 -3.00 16.11
C ALA A 174 12.63 -4.07 15.05
N GLY A 175 13.32 -3.70 13.97
CA GLY A 175 13.93 -4.59 12.98
C GLY A 175 13.11 -4.84 11.71
N ARG A 176 11.87 -4.34 11.64
CA ARG A 176 10.98 -4.57 10.50
C ARG A 176 11.36 -3.67 9.32
N ASP A 177 11.20 -4.17 8.11
CA ASP A 177 11.26 -3.30 6.93
C ASP A 177 9.96 -2.51 6.84
N VAL A 178 10.05 -1.19 6.76
CA VAL A 178 8.88 -0.32 6.74
C VAL A 178 8.91 0.56 5.49
N VAL A 179 7.79 0.52 4.77
CA VAL A 179 7.48 1.42 3.66
C VAL A 179 6.29 2.26 4.06
N HIS A 180 6.39 3.58 3.88
CA HIS A 180 5.30 4.51 4.06
C HIS A 180 4.84 5.08 2.72
N LEU A 181 3.61 4.78 2.33
CA LEU A 181 2.96 5.29 1.14
C LEU A 181 1.98 6.41 1.54
N GLN A 182 2.35 7.65 1.25
CA GLN A 182 1.52 8.80 1.51
C GLN A 182 0.53 9.03 0.38
N LEU A 183 -0.74 9.25 0.70
CA LEU A 183 -1.78 9.65 -0.26
C LEU A 183 -2.34 11.02 0.08
N LEU A 184 -2.25 11.94 -0.87
CA LEU A 184 -2.68 13.33 -0.76
C LEU A 184 -3.68 13.69 -1.87
N THR A 185 -4.47 14.73 -1.67
CA THR A 185 -5.37 15.25 -2.71
C THR A 185 -4.65 16.25 -3.61
N ALA A 186 -5.16 16.47 -4.82
CA ALA A 186 -4.66 17.51 -5.72
C ALA A 186 -4.80 18.90 -5.10
N GLU A 187 -5.87 19.14 -4.32
CA GLU A 187 -6.08 20.41 -3.62
C GLU A 187 -5.08 20.66 -2.49
N GLU A 188 -4.61 19.60 -1.83
CA GLU A 188 -3.52 19.70 -0.84
C GLU A 188 -2.20 20.07 -1.53
N ARG A 189 -1.96 19.57 -2.75
CA ARG A 189 -0.77 19.90 -3.56
C ARG A 189 -0.79 21.32 -4.12
N ASP A 190 -1.88 21.68 -4.80
CA ASP A 190 -1.90 22.85 -5.70
C ASP A 190 -2.60 24.06 -5.09
N PHE A 191 -3.44 23.81 -4.06
CA PHE A 191 -4.29 24.79 -3.40
C PHE A 191 -5.04 25.69 -4.40
N PRO A 192 -6.00 25.15 -5.17
CA PRO A 192 -6.67 25.87 -6.26
C PRO A 192 -7.80 26.82 -5.81
N PHE A 193 -7.84 27.18 -4.52
CA PHE A 193 -8.89 28.00 -3.92
C PHE A 193 -8.62 29.49 -4.18
N ARG A 194 -9.59 30.19 -4.79
CA ARG A 194 -9.45 31.60 -5.21
C ARG A 194 -10.39 32.58 -4.51
N ASP A 195 -11.45 32.07 -3.89
CA ASP A 195 -12.50 32.89 -3.26
C ASP A 195 -12.52 32.68 -1.75
N GLY A 196 -13.50 33.27 -1.06
CA GLY A 196 -13.75 33.00 0.35
C GLY A 196 -14.16 31.54 0.58
N HIS A 197 -13.36 30.81 1.35
CA HIS A 197 -13.62 29.41 1.68
C HIS A 197 -13.68 29.20 3.19
N ARG A 198 -14.50 28.23 3.58
CA ARG A 198 -14.50 27.64 4.92
C ARG A 198 -13.73 26.34 4.83
N PHE A 199 -12.55 26.34 5.42
CA PHE A 199 -11.73 25.15 5.53
C PHE A 199 -12.03 24.46 6.84
N ARG A 200 -12.22 23.14 6.81
CA ARG A 200 -12.56 22.36 7.99
C ARG A 200 -11.58 21.22 8.15
N ASP A 201 -11.09 21.02 9.36
CA ASP A 201 -10.34 19.82 9.73
C ASP A 201 -11.32 18.66 9.98
N PRO A 202 -11.24 17.55 9.22
CA PRO A 202 -12.17 16.42 9.34
C PRO A 202 -12.06 15.68 10.67
N GLU A 203 -10.93 15.75 11.37
CA GLU A 203 -10.73 15.06 12.64
C GLU A 203 -11.12 15.91 13.84
N THR A 204 -10.74 17.19 13.82
CA THR A 204 -11.01 18.10 14.94
C THR A 204 -12.35 18.82 14.83
N GLY A 205 -12.82 19.05 13.62
CA GLY A 205 -13.95 19.91 13.32
C GLY A 205 -13.62 21.39 13.35
N ASP A 206 -12.35 21.76 13.58
CA ASP A 206 -11.89 23.14 13.57
C ASP A 206 -12.10 23.77 12.19
N GLU A 207 -12.49 25.03 12.17
CA GLU A 207 -12.76 25.77 10.94
C GLU A 207 -11.88 27.00 10.81
N LEU A 208 -11.40 27.26 9.60
CA LEU A 208 -10.77 28.52 9.23
C LEU A 208 -11.57 29.16 8.09
N LEU A 209 -11.96 30.41 8.29
CA LEU A 209 -12.49 31.26 7.24
C LEU A 209 -11.35 32.07 6.65
N GLY A 210 -11.19 32.04 5.34
CA GLY A 210 -10.14 32.81 4.67
C GLY A 210 -10.40 32.96 3.19
N ASP A 211 -9.85 34.03 2.63
CA ASP A 211 -9.74 34.21 1.18
C ASP A 211 -8.64 33.27 0.66
N GLY A 212 -9.01 32.34 -0.22
CA GLY A 212 -8.12 31.34 -0.79
C GLY A 212 -6.89 31.95 -1.46
N ALA A 213 -7.07 33.05 -2.21
CA ALA A 213 -5.96 33.71 -2.91
C ALA A 213 -4.95 34.30 -1.92
N VAL A 214 -5.42 34.87 -0.81
CA VAL A 214 -4.56 35.46 0.23
C VAL A 214 -3.78 34.38 0.99
N VAL A 215 -4.43 33.28 1.35
CA VAL A 215 -3.79 32.24 2.19
C VAL A 215 -2.90 31.28 1.40
N ARG A 216 -3.06 31.20 0.07
CA ARG A 216 -2.40 30.22 -0.80
C ARG A 216 -0.88 30.17 -0.65
N ALA A 217 -0.21 31.31 -0.74
CA ALA A 217 1.26 31.35 -0.70
C ALA A 217 1.80 30.82 0.65
N GLY A 218 1.18 31.24 1.75
CA GLY A 218 1.56 30.78 3.09
C GLY A 218 1.22 29.30 3.31
N TYR A 219 0.10 28.82 2.78
CA TYR A 219 -0.25 27.40 2.82
C TYR A 219 0.79 26.55 2.10
N LEU A 220 1.09 26.86 0.83
CA LEU A 220 2.02 26.06 0.02
C LEU A 220 3.43 26.06 0.60
N ALA A 221 3.89 27.18 1.16
CA ALA A 221 5.19 27.25 1.83
C ALA A 221 5.24 26.32 3.06
N ARG A 222 4.22 26.36 3.93
CA ARG A 222 4.14 25.48 5.11
C ARG A 222 3.96 24.02 4.73
N PHE A 223 3.16 23.74 3.71
CA PHE A 223 2.94 22.39 3.21
C PHE A 223 4.22 21.77 2.64
N ALA A 224 4.97 22.54 1.85
CA ALA A 224 6.25 22.09 1.33
C ALA A 224 7.28 21.83 2.45
N GLU A 225 7.29 22.67 3.49
CA GLU A 225 8.16 22.46 4.66
C GLU A 225 7.76 21.24 5.49
N ALA A 226 6.45 21.05 5.70
CA ALA A 226 5.90 19.88 6.39
C ALA A 226 6.33 18.58 5.70
N ARG A 227 6.21 18.53 4.37
CA ARG A 227 6.63 17.37 3.57
C ARG A 227 8.13 17.10 3.69
N ARG A 228 8.98 18.12 3.52
CA ARG A 228 10.43 17.98 3.73
C ARG A 228 10.77 17.45 5.13
N THR A 229 10.08 17.94 6.15
CA THR A 229 10.27 17.51 7.54
C THR A 229 9.89 16.04 7.72
N LEU A 230 8.75 15.62 7.16
CA LEU A 230 8.29 14.23 7.18
C LEU A 230 9.28 13.32 6.44
N ASP A 231 9.70 13.70 5.24
CA ASP A 231 10.66 12.95 4.42
C ASP A 231 11.97 12.73 5.18
N ALA A 232 12.53 13.80 5.75
CA ALA A 232 13.77 13.73 6.54
C ALA A 232 13.60 12.86 7.78
N ARG A 233 12.46 12.94 8.46
CA ARG A 233 12.15 12.13 9.65
C ARG A 233 12.07 10.64 9.32
N LEU A 234 11.35 10.28 8.26
CA LEU A 234 11.22 8.88 7.82
C LEU A 234 12.55 8.33 7.30
N GLN A 235 13.29 9.11 6.51
CA GLN A 235 14.62 8.73 6.03
C GLN A 235 15.60 8.48 7.18
N ALA A 236 15.61 9.34 8.20
CA ALA A 236 16.46 9.16 9.38
C ALA A 236 16.11 7.88 10.18
N ALA A 237 14.87 7.42 10.09
CA ALA A 237 14.41 6.16 10.67
C ALA A 237 14.65 4.93 9.77
N GLY A 238 15.24 5.11 8.58
CA GLY A 238 15.44 4.04 7.60
C GLY A 238 14.14 3.59 6.91
N ILE A 239 13.08 4.41 6.98
CA ILE A 239 11.77 4.12 6.39
C ILE A 239 11.75 4.67 4.98
N ARG A 240 11.43 3.81 4.00
CA ARG A 240 11.22 4.28 2.63
C ARG A 240 9.88 4.99 2.53
N HIS A 241 9.88 6.14 1.89
CA HIS A 241 8.71 6.99 1.77
C HIS A 241 8.45 7.32 0.31
N ASP A 242 7.19 7.19 -0.12
CA ASP A 242 6.73 7.74 -1.40
C ASP A 242 5.42 8.51 -1.21
N THR A 243 5.28 9.62 -1.94
CA THR A 243 4.07 10.43 -1.95
C THR A 243 3.32 10.24 -3.26
N GLY A 244 2.02 9.99 -3.15
CA GLY A 244 1.09 9.91 -4.26
C GLY A 244 -0.05 10.92 -4.14
N PHE A 245 -0.55 11.38 -5.28
CA PHE A 245 -1.75 12.19 -5.39
C PHE A 245 -2.93 11.38 -5.97
N LEU A 246 -4.17 11.80 -5.66
CA LEU A 246 -5.40 11.14 -6.11
C LEU A 246 -5.75 11.42 -7.58
N ASP A 247 -5.23 12.49 -8.15
CA ASP A 247 -5.40 12.86 -9.56
C ASP A 247 -4.46 12.09 -10.50
N GLU A 248 -3.54 11.30 -9.93
CA GLU A 248 -2.65 10.42 -10.67
C GLU A 248 -3.26 9.01 -10.85
N ALA A 249 -3.06 8.42 -12.03
CA ALA A 249 -3.52 7.06 -12.31
C ALA A 249 -2.83 6.04 -11.38
N ILE A 250 -3.62 5.13 -10.81
CA ILE A 250 -3.12 4.09 -9.90
C ILE A 250 -2.13 3.16 -10.62
N ASP A 251 -2.34 2.90 -11.91
CA ASP A 251 -1.46 2.06 -12.73
C ASP A 251 -0.03 2.58 -12.81
N ALA A 252 0.13 3.91 -12.94
CA ALA A 252 1.45 4.55 -12.94
C ALA A 252 2.16 4.39 -11.59
N ARG A 253 1.39 4.33 -10.49
CA ARG A 253 1.95 4.11 -9.14
C ARG A 253 2.31 2.64 -8.90
N ARG A 254 1.55 1.70 -9.48
CA ARG A 254 1.83 0.26 -9.37
C ARG A 254 3.21 -0.09 -9.94
N GLU A 255 3.58 0.50 -11.07
CA GLU A 255 4.86 0.23 -11.73
C GLU A 255 6.03 0.65 -10.86
N LYS A 256 5.99 1.89 -10.34
CA LYS A 256 6.98 2.44 -9.41
C LYS A 256 7.07 1.62 -8.11
N LEU A 257 5.93 1.26 -7.53
CA LEU A 257 5.89 0.44 -6.31
C LEU A 257 6.47 -0.96 -6.55
N GLY A 258 6.23 -1.55 -7.72
CA GLY A 258 6.81 -2.84 -8.08
C GLY A 258 8.34 -2.80 -8.19
N GLU A 259 8.93 -1.70 -8.66
CA GLU A 259 10.39 -1.52 -8.67
C GLU A 259 10.96 -1.37 -7.26
N ASP A 260 10.33 -0.53 -6.43
CA ASP A 260 10.77 -0.28 -5.05
C ASP A 260 10.62 -1.52 -4.15
N LEU A 261 9.58 -2.34 -4.39
CA LEU A 261 9.37 -3.60 -3.67
C LEU A 261 10.26 -4.73 -4.19
N ARG A 262 10.69 -4.73 -5.46
CA ARG A 262 11.64 -5.73 -5.98
C ARG A 262 13.05 -5.54 -5.43
N GLY A 263 13.46 -4.31 -5.15
CA GLY A 263 14.72 -4.02 -4.48
C GLY A 263 14.81 -4.54 -3.03
N LEU A 264 13.70 -5.01 -2.45
CA LEU A 264 13.65 -5.58 -1.10
C LEU A 264 14.09 -7.02 -1.01
N GLY A 265 13.94 -7.76 -2.10
CA GLY A 265 14.31 -9.17 -2.16
C GLY A 265 15.78 -9.41 -2.52
N SER A 266 16.52 -8.37 -2.92
CA SER A 266 17.86 -8.53 -3.48
C SER A 266 18.93 -7.75 -2.70
N ALA A 267 19.19 -8.14 -1.46
CA ALA A 267 20.54 -7.99 -0.91
C ALA A 267 21.36 -9.25 -1.24
N ASP A 268 21.64 -9.42 -2.55
CA ASP A 268 22.63 -10.29 -3.22
C ASP A 268 22.06 -10.93 -4.49
N THR A 269 22.03 -10.18 -5.60
CA THR A 269 21.97 -10.77 -6.95
C THR A 269 22.81 -9.96 -7.94
N SER A 270 24.09 -9.75 -7.60
CA SER A 270 25.12 -9.45 -8.58
C SER A 270 25.63 -10.74 -9.23
N ASP A 271 24.75 -11.49 -9.89
CA ASP A 271 25.13 -12.55 -10.84
C ASP A 271 23.84 -13.16 -11.37
N LEU A 272 23.29 -12.59 -12.45
CA LEU A 272 22.34 -13.22 -13.38
C LEU A 272 22.07 -12.26 -14.55
N MET A 273 23.16 -11.88 -15.24
CA MET A 273 23.08 -11.39 -16.62
C MET A 273 23.51 -12.53 -17.55
N ASP A 274 22.65 -13.54 -17.71
CA ASP A 274 22.56 -14.27 -18.98
C ASP A 274 21.22 -15.01 -19.09
N GLY A 275 20.44 -14.74 -20.15
CA GLY A 275 19.10 -15.31 -20.30
C GLY A 275 18.14 -14.52 -21.20
N GLY A 276 18.67 -13.75 -22.16
CA GLY A 276 17.91 -12.88 -23.05
C GLY A 276 17.06 -13.57 -24.14
N GLN A 277 16.67 -14.84 -23.99
CA GLN A 277 15.96 -15.56 -25.06
C GLN A 277 14.57 -16.12 -24.67
N ALA A 278 14.20 -16.17 -23.40
CA ALA A 278 12.89 -16.68 -22.98
C ALA A 278 11.75 -15.64 -23.08
N LYS A 279 12.07 -14.34 -23.13
CA LYS A 279 11.08 -13.24 -23.14
C LYS A 279 10.43 -13.00 -24.51
N GLN A 280 11.10 -13.39 -25.60
CA GLN A 280 10.62 -13.17 -26.98
C GLN A 280 9.52 -14.17 -27.37
N GLN A 281 9.59 -15.41 -26.87
CA GLN A 281 8.72 -16.51 -27.31
C GLN A 281 7.34 -16.52 -26.61
N ALA A 282 7.23 -15.88 -25.44
CA ALA A 282 5.97 -15.70 -24.73
C ALA A 282 5.09 -14.58 -25.33
N LEU A 283 5.68 -13.60 -26.02
CA LEU A 283 4.97 -12.49 -26.66
C LEU A 283 4.32 -12.89 -28.00
N GLU A 284 4.84 -13.89 -28.70
CA GLU A 284 4.28 -14.36 -29.98
C GLU A 284 3.07 -15.31 -29.81
N THR A 285 2.95 -15.98 -28.65
CA THR A 285 1.89 -16.97 -28.42
C THR A 285 0.57 -16.34 -27.93
N LEU A 286 0.60 -15.10 -27.43
CA LEU A 286 -0.57 -14.38 -26.90
C LEU A 286 -1.24 -13.42 -27.91
N GLY A 287 -0.74 -13.36 -29.14
CA GLY A 287 -1.18 -12.40 -30.17
C GLY A 287 -2.44 -12.77 -30.98
N ASN A 288 -3.20 -13.82 -30.63
CA ASN A 288 -4.21 -14.34 -31.57
C ASN A 288 -5.61 -14.69 -31.02
N ASP A 289 -6.01 -14.14 -29.87
CA ASP A 289 -7.43 -14.11 -29.48
C ASP A 289 -7.81 -12.69 -29.00
N ALA A 290 -8.02 -11.82 -29.99
CA ALA A 290 -8.63 -10.52 -29.80
C ALA A 290 -10.15 -10.68 -29.75
N GLY A 291 -10.77 -10.41 -28.59
CA GLY A 291 -12.22 -10.36 -28.50
C GLY A 291 -12.84 -10.28 -27.11
N SER A 292 -12.28 -9.48 -26.18
CA SER A 292 -12.98 -8.78 -25.08
C SER A 292 -11.94 -8.24 -24.08
N ALA A 293 -11.91 -6.93 -23.86
CA ALA A 293 -11.04 -6.30 -22.88
C ALA A 293 -11.56 -6.56 -21.45
N PRO A 294 -10.72 -6.92 -20.46
CA PRO A 294 -11.13 -7.04 -19.07
C PRO A 294 -11.08 -5.66 -18.39
N GLY A 295 -12.02 -4.78 -18.74
CA GLY A 295 -12.20 -3.46 -18.13
C GLY A 295 -13.64 -3.18 -17.64
N ASP A 296 -14.61 -4.03 -17.98
CA ASP A 296 -16.04 -3.64 -17.96
C ASP A 296 -16.88 -4.26 -16.83
N ILE A 297 -16.28 -4.79 -15.76
CA ILE A 297 -17.06 -5.48 -14.70
C ILE A 297 -17.67 -4.49 -13.68
N TRP A 298 -17.17 -3.24 -13.58
CA TRP A 298 -17.58 -2.30 -12.52
C TRP A 298 -18.49 -1.13 -12.95
N ASP A 299 -18.75 -0.95 -14.25
CA ASP A 299 -19.41 0.28 -14.73
C ASP A 299 -20.90 0.12 -15.09
N ALA A 300 -21.38 -1.11 -15.35
CA ALA A 300 -22.75 -1.32 -15.83
C ALA A 300 -23.80 -1.58 -14.73
N ALA A 301 -23.41 -2.18 -13.60
CA ALA A 301 -24.34 -2.57 -12.54
C ALA A 301 -24.72 -1.39 -11.62
N THR A 302 -23.75 -0.51 -11.34
CA THR A 302 -23.85 0.57 -10.36
C THR A 302 -24.67 1.76 -10.85
N ARG A 303 -24.70 1.98 -12.18
CA ARG A 303 -25.39 3.11 -12.81
C ARG A 303 -26.91 2.93 -12.86
N LYS A 304 -27.38 1.68 -12.94
CA LYS A 304 -28.81 1.34 -13.06
C LYS A 304 -29.53 1.29 -11.70
N GLU A 305 -28.79 1.10 -10.60
CA GLU A 305 -29.35 1.06 -9.24
C GLU A 305 -29.40 2.45 -8.58
N ALA A 306 -28.49 3.37 -8.96
CA ALA A 306 -28.48 4.74 -8.44
C ALA A 306 -29.66 5.60 -8.97
N GLU A 307 -30.07 5.41 -10.23
CA GLU A 307 -31.24 6.09 -10.80
C GLU A 307 -32.58 5.52 -10.28
N ALA A 308 -32.61 4.27 -9.84
CA ALA A 308 -33.79 3.63 -9.26
C ALA A 308 -34.10 4.11 -7.83
N ALA A 309 -33.15 4.74 -7.14
CA ALA A 309 -33.28 5.09 -5.72
C ALA A 309 -33.87 6.48 -5.43
N GLY A 310 -34.04 7.36 -6.43
CA GLY A 310 -34.82 8.60 -6.29
C GLY A 310 -34.39 9.56 -5.17
N ILE A 311 -33.10 9.60 -4.80
CA ILE A 311 -32.59 10.44 -3.71
C ILE A 311 -32.14 11.80 -4.26
N ALA A 312 -32.84 12.87 -3.88
CA ALA A 312 -32.43 14.25 -4.17
C ALA A 312 -31.15 14.62 -3.37
N LEU A 313 -30.14 15.13 -4.07
CA LEU A 313 -28.88 15.60 -3.47
C LEU A 313 -29.04 17.03 -2.94
N PRO A 314 -28.60 17.34 -1.71
CA PRO A 314 -28.55 18.71 -1.23
C PRO A 314 -27.33 19.46 -1.78
N GLU A 315 -27.52 20.72 -2.17
CA GLU A 315 -26.43 21.64 -2.52
C GLU A 315 -25.49 21.83 -1.31
N GLN A 316 -24.22 21.47 -1.45
CA GLN A 316 -23.17 21.84 -0.48
C GLN A 316 -22.11 22.73 -1.13
N LYS A 317 -21.95 23.93 -0.55
CA LYS A 317 -20.84 24.85 -0.80
C LYS A 317 -19.55 24.25 -0.23
N GLY A 318 -18.54 24.12 -1.09
CA GLY A 318 -17.36 23.27 -0.88
C GLY A 318 -16.53 23.58 0.37
N SER A 319 -16.22 22.51 1.11
CA SER A 319 -15.22 22.43 2.17
C SER A 319 -13.83 22.16 1.56
N GLY A 320 -12.79 22.81 2.08
CA GLY A 320 -11.37 22.56 1.75
C GLY A 320 -10.57 22.12 2.97
N PRO A 321 -9.45 21.39 2.83
CA PRO A 321 -8.70 20.86 3.97
C PRO A 321 -7.68 21.86 4.54
N ILE A 322 -7.62 22.01 5.88
CA ILE A 322 -6.48 22.59 6.62
C ILE A 322 -5.97 21.61 7.71
N SER A 323 -5.85 20.32 7.40
CA SER A 323 -5.15 19.41 8.32
C SER A 323 -3.63 19.55 8.20
N ALA A 324 -3.11 19.69 6.97
CA ALA A 324 -1.67 19.56 6.67
C ALA A 324 -0.76 20.66 7.26
N ALA A 325 -1.21 21.92 7.30
CA ALA A 325 -0.37 23.04 7.70
C ALA A 325 -0.31 23.27 9.23
N ARG A 326 -1.22 22.65 10.00
CA ARG A 326 -1.32 22.85 11.46
C ARG A 326 -0.66 21.73 12.25
N LYS A 327 -0.76 20.47 11.80
CA LYS A 327 -0.11 19.33 12.47
C LYS A 327 1.41 19.31 12.27
N ALA A 328 1.94 19.92 11.20
CA ALA A 328 3.39 20.01 10.95
C ALA A 328 4.14 21.13 11.71
N GLY A 329 3.43 21.94 12.51
CA GLY A 329 3.99 23.14 13.16
C GLY A 329 3.71 23.17 14.65
N GLY A 330 4.35 22.28 15.41
CA GLY A 330 4.45 22.42 16.86
C GLY A 330 5.00 23.81 17.23
N ALA A 331 4.27 24.53 18.09
CA ALA A 331 4.62 25.83 18.69
C ALA A 331 4.51 27.13 17.85
N GLY A 332 3.81 27.13 16.71
CA GLY A 332 3.69 28.35 15.86
C GLY A 332 2.48 29.25 16.09
N LEU A 333 1.43 28.79 16.79
CA LEU A 333 0.09 29.39 16.72
C LEU A 333 -0.20 30.53 17.71
N GLU A 334 0.66 30.79 18.70
CA GLU A 334 0.49 31.98 19.57
C GLU A 334 0.88 33.29 18.88
N ARG A 335 1.69 33.26 17.82
CA ARG A 335 2.12 34.49 17.11
C ARG A 335 1.22 34.92 15.95
N ALA A 336 0.35 34.04 15.46
CA ALA A 336 -0.54 34.37 14.34
C ALA A 336 -1.81 35.14 14.75
N GLN A 337 -2.20 35.12 16.03
CA GLN A 337 -3.25 35.99 16.56
C GLN A 337 -2.81 37.46 16.72
N GLN A 338 -1.51 37.76 16.59
CA GLN A 338 -0.98 39.12 16.73
C GLN A 338 -0.81 39.89 15.40
N LEU A 339 -1.11 39.29 14.25
CA LEU A 339 -0.92 39.93 12.92
C LEU A 339 -2.21 40.10 12.11
N VAL A 340 -3.38 39.85 12.73
CA VAL A 340 -4.71 40.11 12.16
C VAL A 340 -5.55 41.00 13.10
N ALA A 341 -4.90 41.74 14.01
CA ALA A 341 -5.53 42.78 14.84
C ALA A 341 -4.97 44.16 14.48
#